data_AF-A0A3S8U9G9-F1
#
_entry.id   AF-A0A3S8U9G9-F1
#
_cell.length_a   1.000
_cell.length_b   1.000
_cell.length_c   1.000
_cell.angle_alpha   90.00
_cell.angle_beta   90.00
_cell.angle_gamma   90.00
#
_symmetry.space_group_name_H-M   'P 1'
#
loop_
_entity.id
_entity.type
_entity.pdbx_description
1 polymer ?
#
loop_
_entity_poly.entity_id
_entity_poly.type
_entity_poly.pdbx_seq_one_letter_code
_entity_poly.pdbx_strand_id
1 'polypeptide(L)'
;MPRLIPLLLALVVTALVAGCQLALPGGGAAGDDSVTPNAVAGDPIEVTALDAPPAAPGVEAAVSDAPVQDAALAAEGESTAQAQGADPVQPAPDPAPEATPEPAPVPEAAATEPPPPPQKSERQLACEKDGGTWAGTGTSSLRTCVFATRDGGKQCSRKDQCDGQCLARSGTCSPVEPLLGCNDVLQNNGARVTLCID
;
A
#
# COMPACT_ATOMS: atom_id res chain seq x y z
N MET A 1 46.92 22.15 -15.35
CA MET A 1 46.84 20.70 -15.61
C MET A 1 45.83 19.91 -14.77
N PRO A 2 45.39 20.30 -13.53
CA PRO A 2 44.46 19.46 -12.75
C PRO A 2 42.99 19.50 -13.22
N ARG A 3 42.63 20.43 -14.12
CA ARG A 3 41.26 20.55 -14.68
C ARG A 3 41.01 19.71 -15.93
N LEU A 4 42.04 19.06 -16.47
CA LEU A 4 41.94 18.26 -17.68
C LEU A 4 41.47 16.83 -17.38
N ILE A 5 41.81 16.30 -16.20
CA ILE A 5 41.42 14.97 -15.73
C ILE A 5 39.89 14.83 -15.56
N PRO A 6 39.16 15.73 -14.86
CA PRO A 6 37.71 15.58 -14.73
C PRO A 6 36.98 15.75 -16.07
N LEU A 7 37.53 16.55 -16.99
CA LEU A 7 36.94 16.78 -18.31
C LEU A 7 37.11 15.54 -19.22
N LEU A 8 38.27 14.88 -19.18
CA LEU A 8 38.48 13.60 -19.87
C LEU A 8 37.59 12.50 -19.29
N LEU A 9 37.45 12.44 -17.95
CA LEU A 9 36.64 11.42 -17.30
C LEU A 9 35.14 11.58 -17.62
N ALA A 10 34.64 12.81 -17.65
CA ALA A 10 33.28 13.11 -18.08
C ALA A 10 33.02 12.69 -19.55
N LEU A 11 34.01 12.91 -20.43
CA LEU A 11 33.92 12.58 -21.87
C LEU A 11 33.94 11.06 -22.11
N VAL A 12 34.75 10.31 -21.35
CA VAL A 12 34.75 8.84 -21.40
C VAL A 12 33.42 8.26 -20.89
N VAL A 13 32.87 8.81 -19.81
CA VAL A 13 31.57 8.36 -19.26
C VAL A 13 30.44 8.64 -20.25
N THR A 14 30.41 9.80 -20.91
CA THR A 14 29.38 10.09 -21.93
C THR A 14 29.50 9.19 -23.16
N ALA A 15 30.72 8.87 -23.60
CA ALA A 15 30.94 7.94 -24.71
C ALA A 15 30.48 6.51 -24.40
N LEU A 16 30.68 6.03 -23.16
CA LEU A 16 30.21 4.70 -22.73
C LEU A 16 28.68 4.62 -22.64
N VAL A 17 27.99 5.67 -22.18
CA VAL A 17 26.53 5.68 -22.09
C VAL A 17 25.87 5.75 -23.47
N ALA A 18 26.47 6.47 -24.44
CA ALA A 18 25.95 6.56 -25.80
C ALA A 18 26.08 5.24 -26.59
N GLY A 19 27.09 4.41 -26.28
CA GLY A 19 27.32 3.12 -26.94
C GLY A 19 26.25 2.06 -26.65
N CYS A 20 25.52 2.18 -25.53
CA CYS A 20 24.47 1.21 -25.17
C CYS A 20 23.13 1.41 -25.88
N GLN A 21 22.95 2.47 -26.68
CA GLN A 21 21.67 2.76 -27.37
C GLN A 21 21.66 2.35 -28.85
N LEU A 22 22.79 1.92 -29.44
CA LEU A 22 22.92 1.62 -30.88
C LEU A 22 22.88 0.12 -31.22
N ALA A 23 22.61 -0.74 -30.26
CA ALA A 23 22.40 -2.18 -30.46
C ALA A 23 20.93 -2.58 -30.20
N LEU A 24 19.99 -1.86 -30.81
CA LEU A 24 18.64 -2.36 -31.04
C LEU A 24 18.49 -2.77 -32.52
N PRO A 25 18.39 -4.07 -32.84
CA PRO A 25 18.00 -4.51 -34.17
C PRO A 25 16.49 -4.32 -34.30
N GLY A 26 16.06 -3.27 -35.00
CA GLY A 26 14.63 -2.98 -35.11
C GLY A 26 14.31 -1.85 -36.08
N GLY A 27 14.68 -2.03 -37.34
CA GLY A 27 14.35 -1.08 -38.40
C GLY A 27 14.32 -1.76 -39.76
N GLY A 28 13.21 -2.46 -40.05
CA GLY A 28 12.91 -3.06 -41.35
C GLY A 28 11.40 -3.03 -41.57
N ALA A 29 11.01 -2.58 -42.76
CA ALA A 29 9.71 -2.05 -43.11
C ALA A 29 8.59 -3.09 -43.32
N ALA A 30 7.35 -2.59 -43.20
CA ALA A 30 6.15 -2.92 -43.97
C ALA A 30 5.75 -4.39 -44.19
N GLY A 31 4.60 -4.75 -43.61
CA GLY A 31 3.64 -5.70 -44.16
C GLY A 31 3.95 -7.18 -43.90
N ASP A 32 3.39 -7.72 -42.81
CA ASP A 32 2.52 -8.91 -42.82
C ASP A 32 2.07 -9.21 -41.38
N ASP A 33 0.78 -9.49 -41.22
CA ASP A 33 0.13 -9.96 -40.00
C ASP A 33 0.73 -11.30 -39.57
N SER A 34 1.86 -11.26 -38.87
CA SER A 34 2.43 -12.42 -38.20
C SER A 34 2.64 -12.09 -36.73
N VAL A 35 1.72 -12.59 -35.93
CA VAL A 35 1.81 -12.67 -34.47
C VAL A 35 3.13 -13.35 -34.12
N THR A 36 4.07 -12.60 -33.56
CA THR A 36 5.28 -13.16 -32.95
C THR A 36 4.88 -13.82 -31.62
N PRO A 37 4.96 -15.15 -31.47
CA PRO A 37 4.70 -15.79 -30.19
C PRO A 37 5.82 -15.42 -29.22
N ASN A 38 5.46 -14.76 -28.12
CA ASN A 38 6.35 -14.58 -26.98
C ASN A 38 6.80 -15.95 -26.48
N ALA A 39 8.11 -16.11 -26.29
CA ALA A 39 8.78 -17.32 -25.83
C ALA A 39 8.52 -17.56 -24.33
N VAL A 40 7.29 -17.92 -23.99
CA VAL A 40 6.97 -18.69 -22.79
C VAL A 40 6.18 -19.90 -23.30
N ALA A 41 6.92 -20.98 -23.60
CA ALA A 41 6.35 -22.23 -24.08
C ALA A 41 5.57 -22.93 -22.95
N GLY A 42 4.36 -22.46 -22.71
CA GLY A 42 3.26 -23.31 -22.29
C GLY A 42 2.57 -23.86 -23.53
N ASP A 43 2.04 -25.08 -23.45
CA ASP A 43 1.28 -25.74 -24.52
C ASP A 43 0.23 -24.83 -25.17
N PRO A 44 -0.10 -25.04 -26.46
CA PRO A 44 -1.13 -24.27 -27.14
C PRO A 44 -2.46 -24.39 -26.38
N ILE A 45 -2.92 -23.28 -25.80
CA ILE A 45 -4.26 -23.20 -25.24
C ILE A 45 -5.22 -23.21 -26.43
N GLU A 46 -5.91 -24.35 -26.63
CA GLU A 46 -7.08 -24.40 -27.49
C GLU A 46 -8.17 -23.52 -26.87
N VAL A 47 -8.29 -22.29 -27.35
CA VAL A 47 -9.47 -21.46 -27.13
C VAL A 47 -10.60 -22.02 -27.99
N THR A 48 -11.37 -22.95 -27.43
CA THR A 48 -12.69 -23.29 -27.94
C THR A 48 -13.54 -22.03 -27.86
N ALA A 49 -13.83 -21.42 -29.01
CA ALA A 49 -14.78 -20.32 -29.08
C ALA A 49 -16.11 -20.82 -28.51
N LEU A 50 -16.53 -20.22 -27.40
CA LEU A 50 -17.84 -20.50 -26.81
C LEU A 50 -18.89 -19.95 -27.78
N ASP A 51 -19.55 -20.86 -28.48
CA ASP A 51 -20.63 -20.63 -29.44
C ASP A 51 -21.56 -19.51 -28.95
N ALA A 52 -21.57 -18.40 -29.68
CA ALA A 52 -22.52 -17.31 -29.44
C ALA A 52 -23.91 -17.80 -29.85
N PRO A 53 -24.93 -17.69 -28.98
CA PRO A 53 -26.29 -18.05 -29.37
C PRO A 53 -26.76 -17.15 -30.54
N PRO A 54 -27.48 -17.72 -31.53
CA PRO A 54 -27.95 -16.96 -32.68
C PRO A 54 -28.85 -15.80 -32.23
N ALA A 55 -28.56 -14.64 -32.81
CA ALA A 55 -29.31 -13.41 -32.61
C ALA A 55 -30.81 -13.63 -32.87
N ALA A 56 -31.62 -13.43 -31.83
CA ALA A 56 -33.05 -13.24 -32.00
C ALA A 56 -33.30 -11.84 -32.61
N PRO A 57 -34.12 -11.72 -33.66
CA PRO A 57 -34.48 -10.43 -34.22
C PRO A 57 -35.53 -9.75 -33.35
N GLY A 58 -35.30 -8.46 -33.07
CA GLY A 58 -36.35 -7.46 -32.91
C GLY A 58 -37.13 -7.45 -31.59
N VAL A 59 -36.66 -6.65 -30.64
CA VAL A 59 -37.56 -5.84 -29.81
C VAL A 59 -37.05 -4.41 -29.83
N GLU A 60 -37.55 -3.64 -30.80
CA GLU A 60 -37.72 -2.20 -30.61
C GLU A 60 -38.66 -2.00 -29.42
N ALA A 61 -38.16 -1.40 -28.34
CA ALA A 61 -39.02 -0.81 -27.32
C ALA A 61 -38.30 0.36 -26.64
N ALA A 62 -38.74 1.55 -27.06
CA ALA A 62 -39.05 2.68 -26.21
C ALA A 62 -37.91 3.30 -25.38
N VAL A 63 -37.39 4.38 -25.96
CA VAL A 63 -37.06 5.64 -25.30
C VAL A 63 -37.95 5.87 -24.07
N SER A 64 -37.35 6.11 -22.91
CA SER A 64 -37.99 6.82 -21.81
C SER A 64 -37.02 7.85 -21.28
N ASP A 65 -37.14 9.01 -21.91
CA ASP A 65 -36.69 10.31 -21.43
C ASP A 65 -37.43 10.58 -20.11
N ALA A 66 -36.73 10.44 -18.99
CA ALA A 66 -37.26 10.78 -17.67
C ALA A 66 -36.58 12.07 -17.21
N PRO A 67 -37.34 13.13 -16.87
CA PRO A 67 -36.76 14.39 -16.40
C PRO A 67 -36.11 14.19 -15.04
N VAL A 68 -34.83 14.52 -14.95
CA VAL A 68 -34.11 14.70 -13.69
C VAL A 68 -34.77 15.87 -12.98
N GLN A 69 -35.60 15.55 -11.98
CA GLN A 69 -36.18 16.55 -11.09
C GLN A 69 -35.09 17.12 -10.20
N ASP A 70 -34.85 18.40 -10.39
CA ASP A 70 -34.30 19.33 -9.42
C ASP A 70 -35.19 19.26 -8.16
N ALA A 71 -34.63 18.75 -7.07
CA ALA A 71 -35.23 18.82 -5.74
C ALA A 71 -34.15 19.27 -4.75
N ALA A 72 -33.88 20.57 -4.80
CA ALA A 72 -33.52 21.31 -3.61
C ALA A 72 -34.66 21.17 -2.59
N LEU A 73 -34.36 20.60 -1.43
CA LEU A 73 -35.06 20.91 -0.18
C LEU A 73 -34.12 20.68 1.00
N ALA A 74 -33.77 21.79 1.61
CA ALA A 74 -33.25 21.86 2.95
C ALA A 74 -34.17 21.10 3.90
N ALA A 75 -33.58 20.27 4.76
CA ALA A 75 -34.16 19.92 6.04
C ALA A 75 -33.00 19.67 7.01
N GLU A 76 -32.91 20.58 7.95
CA GLU A 76 -32.05 20.58 9.11
C GLU A 76 -32.26 19.27 9.87
N GLY A 77 -31.26 18.40 9.81
CA GLY A 77 -31.13 17.25 10.69
C GLY A 77 -30.31 17.66 11.90
N GLU A 78 -30.97 18.20 12.92
CA GLU A 78 -30.47 18.22 14.30
C GLU A 78 -30.07 16.79 14.69
N SER A 79 -28.79 16.46 14.49
CA SER A 79 -28.17 15.30 15.10
C SER A 79 -27.98 15.62 16.56
N THR A 80 -29.03 15.35 17.33
CA THR A 80 -29.02 15.29 18.78
C THR A 80 -27.77 14.57 19.26
N ALA A 81 -26.91 15.34 19.93
CA ALA A 81 -25.82 14.83 20.73
C ALA A 81 -26.41 13.95 21.84
N GLN A 82 -26.43 12.63 21.61
CA GLN A 82 -26.56 11.69 22.70
C GLN A 82 -25.23 11.63 23.43
N ALA A 83 -25.08 12.53 24.39
CA ALA A 83 -24.20 12.33 25.53
C ALA A 83 -24.72 11.10 26.28
N GLN A 84 -24.18 9.94 25.96
CA GLN A 84 -24.33 8.76 26.77
C GLN A 84 -23.60 9.03 28.07
N GLY A 85 -24.39 9.29 29.11
CA GLY A 85 -23.93 9.40 30.48
C GLY A 85 -23.13 8.15 30.83
N ALA A 86 -21.87 8.36 31.19
CA ALA A 86 -21.12 7.38 31.94
C ALA A 86 -21.79 7.25 33.31
N ASP A 87 -22.49 6.14 33.52
CA ASP A 87 -22.89 5.69 34.85
C ASP A 87 -21.65 5.67 35.76
N PRO A 88 -21.68 6.33 36.92
CA PRO A 88 -20.63 6.17 37.91
C PRO A 88 -20.72 4.75 38.49
N VAL A 89 -19.82 3.87 38.03
CA VAL A 89 -19.62 2.55 38.61
C VAL A 89 -19.31 2.74 40.09
N GLN A 90 -20.23 2.27 40.94
CA GLN A 90 -20.07 2.21 42.38
C GLN A 90 -18.81 1.40 42.73
N PRO A 91 -17.94 1.88 43.63
CA PRO A 91 -16.86 1.09 44.18
C PRO A 91 -17.44 -0.10 44.95
N ALA A 92 -17.08 -1.32 44.54
CA ALA A 92 -17.33 -2.51 45.33
C ALA A 92 -16.56 -2.43 46.67
N PRO A 93 -17.14 -2.90 47.78
CA PRO A 93 -16.47 -2.89 49.08
C PRO A 93 -15.26 -3.83 49.11
N ASP A 94 -14.19 -3.35 49.74
CA ASP A 94 -12.98 -4.06 50.12
C ASP A 94 -13.29 -5.42 50.80
N PRO A 95 -12.80 -6.55 50.27
CA PRO A 95 -12.71 -7.77 51.06
C PRO A 95 -11.58 -7.64 52.09
N ALA A 96 -11.92 -8.03 53.32
CA ALA A 96 -11.04 -8.06 54.49
C ALA A 96 -9.71 -8.81 54.24
N PRO A 97 -8.63 -8.46 54.97
CA PRO A 97 -7.32 -9.05 54.78
C PRO A 97 -7.32 -10.51 55.29
N GLU A 98 -7.30 -11.47 54.36
CA GLU A 98 -6.93 -12.84 54.67
C GLU A 98 -5.43 -12.91 55.02
N ALA A 99 -5.15 -13.65 56.10
CA ALA A 99 -3.86 -13.73 56.75
C ALA A 99 -2.76 -14.21 55.80
N THR A 100 -1.72 -13.38 55.66
CA THR A 100 -0.45 -13.69 55.03
C THR A 100 0.21 -14.89 55.71
N PRO A 101 0.45 -16.03 55.04
CA PRO A 101 1.41 -17.01 55.50
C PRO A 101 2.82 -16.43 55.35
N GLU A 102 3.58 -16.49 56.44
CA GLU A 102 4.99 -16.09 56.55
C GLU A 102 5.82 -16.75 55.42
N PRO A 103 6.45 -15.97 54.52
CA PRO A 103 7.22 -16.54 53.42
C PRO A 103 8.53 -17.12 53.94
N ALA A 104 8.74 -18.40 53.64
CA ALA A 104 10.02 -19.08 53.77
C ALA A 104 11.14 -18.28 53.06
N PRO A 105 12.40 -18.37 53.54
CA PRO A 105 13.51 -17.57 53.01
C PRO A 105 13.71 -17.83 51.52
N VAL A 106 13.42 -16.82 50.71
CA VAL A 106 13.75 -16.79 49.28
C VAL A 106 15.26 -16.90 49.16
N PRO A 107 15.81 -17.86 48.38
CA PRO A 107 17.21 -17.85 48.01
C PRO A 107 17.52 -16.51 47.35
N GLU A 108 18.53 -15.82 47.85
CA GLU A 108 19.06 -14.58 47.32
C GLU A 108 19.33 -14.78 45.82
N ALA A 109 18.40 -14.29 44.99
CA ALA A 109 18.51 -14.35 43.55
C ALA A 109 19.74 -13.52 43.18
N ALA A 110 20.81 -14.22 42.81
CA ALA A 110 22.00 -13.63 42.22
C ALA A 110 21.54 -12.59 41.20
N ALA A 111 21.94 -11.33 41.41
CA ALA A 111 21.73 -10.24 40.50
C ALA A 111 22.27 -10.66 39.13
N THR A 112 21.37 -11.13 38.27
CA THR A 112 21.69 -11.49 36.90
C THR A 112 21.84 -10.16 36.19
N GLU A 113 23.05 -9.88 35.70
CA GLU A 113 23.34 -8.70 34.88
C GLU A 113 22.25 -8.55 33.80
N PRO A 114 21.71 -7.34 33.57
CA PRO A 114 20.75 -7.11 32.50
C PRO A 114 21.35 -7.60 31.18
N PRO A 115 20.60 -8.38 30.37
CA PRO A 115 21.10 -8.82 29.08
C PRO A 115 21.52 -7.60 28.24
N PRO A 116 22.62 -7.71 27.47
CA PRO A 116 23.08 -6.61 26.64
C PRO A 116 21.96 -6.16 25.69
N PRO A 117 21.84 -4.85 25.41
CA PRO A 117 20.80 -4.34 24.54
C PRO A 117 20.88 -5.01 23.16
N PRO A 118 19.73 -5.35 22.54
CA PRO A 118 19.72 -5.99 21.23
C PRO A 118 20.39 -5.08 20.20
N GLN A 119 21.38 -5.62 19.49
CA GLN A 119 22.10 -4.89 18.45
C GLN A 119 21.17 -4.66 17.25
N LYS A 120 21.09 -3.42 16.78
CA LYS A 120 20.31 -3.08 15.57
C LYS A 120 20.98 -3.68 14.34
N SER A 121 20.16 -4.19 13.41
CA SER A 121 20.66 -4.66 12.12
C SER A 121 21.08 -3.50 11.22
N GLU A 122 21.96 -3.75 10.25
CA GLU A 122 22.37 -2.73 9.27
C GLU A 122 21.18 -2.16 8.48
N ARG A 123 20.19 -3.00 8.13
CA ARG A 123 18.97 -2.56 7.43
C ARG A 123 18.12 -1.62 8.29
N GLN A 124 18.04 -1.90 9.59
CA GLN A 124 17.36 -1.02 10.53
C GLN A 124 18.06 0.33 10.61
N LEU A 125 19.39 0.34 10.73
CA LEU A 125 20.16 1.58 10.78
C LEU A 125 20.03 2.39 9.49
N ALA A 126 20.04 1.73 8.32
CA ALA A 126 19.81 2.39 7.04
C ALA A 126 18.41 3.01 6.95
N CYS A 127 17.37 2.26 7.34
CA CYS A 127 15.99 2.74 7.37
C CYS A 127 15.83 4.00 8.24
N GLU A 128 16.32 3.93 9.48
CA GLU A 128 16.22 5.03 10.43
C GLU A 128 17.04 6.26 9.97
N LYS A 129 18.21 6.04 9.36
CA LYS A 129 19.03 7.11 8.76
C LYS A 129 18.28 7.85 7.64
N ASP A 130 17.49 7.12 6.86
CA ASP A 130 16.70 7.69 5.75
C ASP A 130 15.37 8.30 6.23
N GLY A 131 15.13 8.34 7.55
CA GLY A 131 13.94 8.92 8.17
C GLY A 131 12.74 7.98 8.24
N GLY A 132 12.93 6.70 7.92
CA GLY A 132 11.92 5.67 8.06
C GLY A 132 11.83 5.09 9.47
N THR A 133 10.77 4.31 9.71
CA THR A 133 10.53 3.55 10.93
C THR A 133 10.65 2.06 10.65
N TRP A 134 11.43 1.34 11.47
CA TRP A 134 11.61 -0.10 11.35
C TRP A 134 10.44 -0.86 11.99
N ALA A 135 9.39 -1.14 11.21
CA ALA A 135 8.14 -1.76 11.69
C ALA A 135 8.10 -3.27 11.40
N GLY A 136 7.39 -4.03 12.23
CA GLY A 136 7.13 -5.45 11.97
C GLY A 136 6.06 -5.64 10.90
N THR A 137 6.15 -6.72 10.12
CA THR A 137 5.14 -7.06 9.13
C THR A 137 4.31 -8.28 9.59
N GLY A 138 3.03 -8.03 9.87
CA GLY A 138 2.10 -9.06 10.34
C GLY A 138 2.54 -9.78 11.62
N THR A 139 2.40 -11.10 11.64
CA THR A 139 2.80 -11.98 12.76
C THR A 139 4.22 -12.53 12.63
N SER A 140 4.91 -12.22 11.54
CA SER A 140 6.25 -12.72 11.26
C SER A 140 7.32 -11.94 12.04
N SER A 141 8.49 -12.55 12.23
CA SER A 141 9.69 -11.85 12.73
C SER A 141 10.32 -10.91 11.68
N LEU A 142 9.70 -10.83 10.50
CA LEU A 142 10.09 -9.94 9.42
C LEU A 142 9.75 -8.50 9.80
N ARG A 143 10.66 -7.61 9.42
CA ARG A 143 10.54 -6.17 9.65
C ARG A 143 10.94 -5.45 8.38
N THR A 144 10.27 -4.35 8.12
CA THR A 144 10.48 -3.52 6.93
C THR A 144 10.59 -2.06 7.31
N CYS A 145 11.12 -1.28 6.37
CA CYS A 145 11.20 0.17 6.53
C CYS A 145 9.90 0.82 6.06
N VAL A 146 9.29 1.61 6.93
CA VAL A 146 8.04 2.34 6.67
C VAL A 146 8.30 3.84 6.75
N PHE A 147 7.90 4.57 5.73
CA PHE A 147 8.07 6.02 5.64
C PHE A 147 6.72 6.71 5.77
N ALA A 148 6.68 7.86 6.45
CA ALA A 148 5.50 8.72 6.43
C ALA A 148 5.42 9.46 5.10
N THR A 149 4.22 9.53 4.52
CA THR A 149 3.96 10.30 3.31
C THR A 149 3.68 11.77 3.67
N ARG A 150 3.93 12.69 2.74
CA ARG A 150 3.78 14.15 3.01
C ARG A 150 2.34 14.64 2.85
N ASP A 151 1.52 13.82 2.23
CA ASP A 151 0.17 14.08 1.79
C ASP A 151 -0.86 13.17 2.47
N GLY A 152 -0.43 12.36 3.45
CA GLY A 152 -1.30 11.52 4.25
C GLY A 152 -2.57 12.22 4.71
N GLY A 153 -3.72 11.63 4.41
CA GLY A 153 -5.05 12.15 4.76
C GLY A 153 -5.62 13.19 3.79
N LYS A 154 -4.87 13.69 2.80
CA LYS A 154 -5.42 14.56 1.76
C LYS A 154 -6.39 13.78 0.87
N GLN A 155 -7.39 14.47 0.33
CA GLN A 155 -8.37 13.89 -0.59
C GLN A 155 -7.74 13.50 -1.92
N CYS A 156 -8.15 12.36 -2.47
CA CYS A 156 -7.69 11.82 -3.74
C CYS A 156 -8.79 11.00 -4.45
N SER A 157 -8.70 10.91 -5.76
CA SER A 157 -9.56 10.09 -6.62
C SER A 157 -8.79 9.06 -7.46
N ARG A 158 -7.45 9.09 -7.42
CA ARG A 158 -6.54 8.20 -8.16
C ARG A 158 -5.15 8.21 -7.52
N LYS A 159 -4.36 7.15 -7.74
CA LYS A 159 -3.06 6.94 -7.08
C LYS A 159 -2.03 8.04 -7.38
N ASP A 160 -1.95 8.54 -8.60
CA ASP A 160 -0.96 9.54 -9.05
C ASP A 160 -1.13 10.93 -8.42
N GLN A 161 -2.20 11.14 -7.64
CA GLN A 161 -2.38 12.34 -6.81
C GLN A 161 -1.69 12.23 -5.44
N CYS A 162 -1.19 11.04 -5.09
CA CYS A 162 -0.58 10.79 -3.80
C CYS A 162 0.90 10.40 -3.92
N ASP A 163 1.70 10.74 -2.91
CA ASP A 163 3.07 10.21 -2.76
C ASP A 163 3.02 8.68 -2.54
N GLY A 164 2.01 8.19 -1.80
CA GLY A 164 1.77 6.77 -1.52
C GLY A 164 0.64 6.13 -2.34
N GLN A 165 -0.41 5.67 -1.63
CA GLN A 165 -1.60 5.04 -2.23
C GLN A 165 -2.86 5.88 -1.94
N CYS A 166 -3.80 5.91 -2.88
CA CYS A 166 -5.12 6.49 -2.64
C CYS A 166 -6.06 5.42 -2.09
N LEU A 167 -6.52 5.55 -0.84
CA LEU A 167 -7.38 4.56 -0.18
C LEU A 167 -8.79 4.61 -0.76
N ALA A 168 -9.27 3.50 -1.32
CA ALA A 168 -10.55 3.46 -2.03
C ALA A 168 -11.77 3.62 -1.12
N ARG A 169 -11.64 3.29 0.17
CA ARG A 169 -12.73 3.40 1.16
C ARG A 169 -13.00 4.85 1.58
N SER A 170 -11.95 5.65 1.73
CA SER A 170 -12.05 7.02 2.23
C SER A 170 -11.82 8.09 1.17
N GLY A 171 -11.23 7.72 0.02
CA GLY A 171 -10.79 8.71 -0.97
C GLY A 171 -9.67 9.60 -0.42
N THR A 172 -8.76 9.05 0.39
CA THR A 172 -7.65 9.82 0.98
C THR A 172 -6.29 9.15 0.78
N CYS A 173 -5.24 9.96 0.64
CA CYS A 173 -3.87 9.48 0.53
C CYS A 173 -3.43 8.75 1.81
N SER A 174 -2.70 7.64 1.65
CA SER A 174 -2.18 6.85 2.77
C SER A 174 -1.20 7.66 3.61
N PRO A 175 -1.17 7.49 4.94
CA PRO A 175 -0.23 8.21 5.80
C PRO A 175 1.20 7.64 5.78
N VAL A 176 1.36 6.41 5.30
CA VAL A 176 2.65 5.70 5.26
C VAL A 176 2.83 4.90 3.97
N GLU A 177 4.09 4.58 3.65
CA GLU A 177 4.50 3.70 2.55
C GLU A 177 5.67 2.79 2.97
N PRO A 178 5.65 1.48 2.67
CA PRO A 178 4.55 0.75 2.02
C PRO A 178 3.33 0.61 2.94
N LEU A 179 2.16 0.45 2.33
CA LEU A 179 0.92 0.21 3.05
C LEU A 179 0.80 -1.29 3.39
N LEU A 180 1.22 -1.65 4.60
CA LEU A 180 1.26 -3.04 5.06
C LEU A 180 -0.15 -3.64 5.20
N GLY A 181 -0.25 -4.95 4.94
CA GLY A 181 -1.50 -5.70 4.92
C GLY A 181 -2.28 -5.56 3.62
N CYS A 182 -3.50 -6.09 3.59
CA CYS A 182 -4.42 -6.01 2.46
C CYS A 182 -5.33 -4.78 2.58
N ASN A 183 -5.27 -3.90 1.59
CA ASN A 183 -6.02 -2.65 1.57
C ASN A 183 -6.61 -2.39 0.18
N ASP A 184 -7.82 -1.86 0.13
CA ASP A 184 -8.43 -1.41 -1.13
C ASP A 184 -7.91 -0.03 -1.50
N VAL A 185 -7.29 0.06 -2.68
CA VAL A 185 -6.68 1.29 -3.20
C VAL A 185 -7.21 1.60 -4.60
N LEU A 186 -7.16 2.87 -4.99
CA LEU A 186 -7.46 3.29 -6.36
C LEU A 186 -6.17 3.30 -7.17
N GLN A 187 -6.19 2.74 -8.37
CA GLN A 187 -5.10 2.83 -9.34
C GLN A 187 -5.07 4.20 -10.02
N ASN A 188 -4.10 4.43 -10.91
CA ASN A 188 -3.96 5.70 -11.65
C ASN A 188 -5.18 6.00 -12.55
N ASN A 189 -5.87 4.98 -13.02
CA ASN A 189 -7.11 5.11 -13.80
C ASN A 189 -8.38 5.21 -12.91
N GLY A 190 -8.23 5.26 -11.58
CA GLY A 190 -9.35 5.27 -10.63
C GLY A 190 -9.99 3.90 -10.39
N ALA A 191 -9.49 2.82 -11.01
CA ALA A 191 -10.00 1.49 -10.75
C ALA A 191 -9.64 1.04 -9.33
N ARG A 192 -10.61 0.44 -8.62
CA ARG A 192 -10.39 -0.13 -7.30
C ARG A 192 -9.70 -1.49 -7.43
N VAL A 193 -8.64 -1.69 -6.67
CA VAL A 193 -7.93 -2.97 -6.53
C VAL A 193 -7.57 -3.22 -5.07
N THR A 194 -7.43 -4.47 -4.69
CA THR A 194 -6.91 -4.85 -3.37
C THR A 194 -5.40 -5.06 -3.49
N LEU A 195 -4.62 -4.28 -2.74
CA LEU A 195 -3.16 -4.38 -2.64
C LEU A 195 -2.81 -5.03 -1.30
N CYS A 196 -2.11 -6.17 -1.36
CA CYS A 196 -1.60 -6.89 -0.18
C CYS A 196 -0.07 -6.85 -0.16
N ILE A 197 0.51 -6.34 0.94
CA ILE A 197 1.96 -6.31 1.17
C ILE A 197 2.26 -6.89 2.56
N ASP A 198 3.12 -7.90 2.61
CA ASP A 198 3.59 -8.60 3.82
C ASP A 198 5.11 -8.48 4.02
#